data_AF-A0A7Y5LQX4-F1
#
_entry.id   AF-A0A7Y5LQX4-F1
#
_cell.length_a   1.000
_cell.length_b   1.000
_cell.length_c   1.000
_cell.angle_alpha   90.00
_cell.angle_beta   90.00
_cell.angle_gamma   90.00
#
_symmetry.space_group_name_H-M   'P 1'
#
loop_
_entity.id
_entity.type
_entity.pdbx_description
1 polymer ?
#
loop_
_entity_poly.entity_id
_entity_poly.type
_entity_poly.pdbx_seq_one_letter_code
_entity_poly.pdbx_strand_id
1 'polypeptide(L)'
;MVTYTTPKTGNQFLSVTTLSTLVFLMACVVVGCEQADDTGSGGLSTGATFPEGMTGDTLDGSNVWEGPEQGLDGVFEGTTTELTDTAEAQSHDAGATDDDHVEEIDDAANMAGGGSELRYPAIPANSGTVILYEYRSTTPSFVIGNATAYFGYEAKETEPKAVYASCHVAKAVAPPSVLPSLPSWDAGNLVISGTMSPIRLRYSDANINNPGYQCSLPVDHGELFHEAGAPVTITGTGGDDVGPFEAVVSTPAPIELLAPPLGLTKPISTDLPLTIQWTADPEATSVVVTLVGLDNLYNVIPGESVNCVVDGDTGALAVPADAMKQLPKDFGTNLGIAVTRFHKSVVVVNNLPINLVIARATAGVAKAQ
;
A
#
# COMPACT_ATOMS: atom_id res chain seq x y z
N MET A 1 12.02 32.99 -34.36
CA MET A 1 11.29 31.72 -34.52
C MET A 1 11.78 30.82 -33.40
N VAL A 2 11.02 30.76 -32.30
CA VAL A 2 11.42 30.03 -31.08
C VAL A 2 10.90 28.61 -31.25
N THR A 3 11.82 27.68 -31.45
CA THR A 3 11.52 26.26 -31.58
C THR A 3 11.36 25.70 -30.17
N TYR A 4 10.14 25.36 -29.77
CA TYR A 4 9.88 24.58 -28.57
C TYR A 4 10.25 23.13 -28.85
N THR A 5 11.39 22.67 -28.33
CA THR A 5 11.66 21.25 -28.18
C THR A 5 10.84 20.74 -27.00
N THR A 6 9.74 20.03 -27.30
CA THR A 6 9.06 19.18 -26.32
C THR A 6 10.04 18.11 -25.83
N PRO A 7 10.31 18.01 -24.52
CA PRO A 7 11.05 16.86 -24.01
C PRO A 7 10.20 15.60 -24.24
N LYS A 8 10.82 14.56 -24.80
CA LYS A 8 10.22 13.21 -24.83
C LYS A 8 9.96 12.79 -23.38
N THR A 9 8.70 12.78 -22.97
CA THR A 9 8.23 12.21 -21.71
C THR A 9 8.49 10.71 -21.74
N GLY A 10 9.56 10.26 -21.08
CA GLY A 10 9.70 8.86 -20.72
C GLY A 10 8.70 8.52 -19.63
N ASN A 11 7.96 7.43 -19.79
CA ASN A 11 6.98 6.96 -18.81
C ASN A 11 7.69 6.63 -17.50
N GLN A 12 7.57 7.51 -16.50
CA GLN A 12 8.07 7.25 -15.16
C GLN A 12 7.12 6.24 -14.48
N PHE A 13 7.64 5.04 -14.24
CA PHE A 13 6.92 3.94 -13.60
C PHE A 13 7.02 4.09 -12.09
N LEU A 14 5.92 3.85 -11.36
CA LEU A 14 6.06 3.58 -9.92
C LEU A 14 6.77 2.24 -9.79
N SER A 15 7.73 2.17 -8.86
CA SER A 15 8.39 0.92 -8.48
C SER A 15 7.36 -0.18 -8.23
N VAL A 16 7.62 -1.39 -8.76
CA VAL A 16 6.88 -2.62 -8.47
C VAL A 16 6.73 -2.83 -6.96
N THR A 17 7.64 -2.34 -6.13
CA THR A 17 7.53 -2.39 -4.66
C THR A 17 6.35 -1.57 -4.13
N THR A 18 6.15 -0.33 -4.63
CA THR A 18 5.03 0.54 -4.22
C THR A 18 3.69 -0.01 -4.69
N LEU A 19 3.66 -0.60 -5.89
CA LEU A 19 2.51 -1.31 -6.44
C LEU A 19 2.21 -2.60 -5.67
N SER A 20 3.24 -3.36 -5.28
CA SER A 20 3.11 -4.54 -4.44
C SER A 20 2.60 -4.18 -3.05
N THR A 21 3.04 -3.06 -2.45
CA THR A 21 2.49 -2.54 -1.20
C THR A 21 1.03 -2.10 -1.35
N LEU A 22 0.64 -1.51 -2.49
CA LEU A 22 -0.77 -1.19 -2.76
C LEU A 22 -1.60 -2.46 -2.88
N VAL A 23 -1.12 -3.48 -3.61
CA VAL A 23 -1.74 -4.81 -3.72
C VAL A 23 -1.76 -5.54 -2.37
N PHE A 24 -0.77 -5.30 -1.51
CA PHE A 24 -0.75 -5.85 -0.17
C PHE A 24 -1.67 -5.10 0.80
N LEU A 25 -1.80 -3.79 0.68
CA LEU A 25 -2.84 -3.02 1.37
C LEU A 25 -4.23 -3.50 0.91
N MET A 26 -4.39 -3.82 -0.38
CA MET A 26 -5.61 -4.45 -0.89
C MET A 26 -5.87 -5.83 -0.25
N ALA A 27 -4.83 -6.62 0.07
CA ALA A 27 -4.97 -7.90 0.74
C ALA A 27 -5.15 -7.80 2.27
N CYS A 28 -4.41 -6.91 2.93
CA CYS A 28 -4.49 -6.67 4.38
C CYS A 28 -5.87 -6.19 4.81
N VAL A 29 -6.57 -5.41 3.97
CA VAL A 29 -7.91 -4.91 4.34
C VAL A 29 -9.03 -5.89 3.99
N VAL A 30 -8.84 -6.83 3.05
CA VAL A 30 -9.78 -7.95 2.88
C VAL A 30 -9.84 -8.84 4.12
N VAL A 31 -8.75 -8.93 4.89
CA VAL A 31 -8.61 -9.88 6.00
C VAL A 31 -8.71 -9.22 7.39
N GLY A 32 -8.75 -7.88 7.48
CA GLY A 32 -8.84 -7.19 8.77
C GLY A 32 -7.63 -7.50 9.64
N CYS A 33 -6.44 -7.08 9.21
CA CYS A 33 -5.28 -7.14 10.10
C CYS A 33 -5.53 -6.27 11.34
N GLU A 34 -5.60 -6.90 12.51
CA GLU A 34 -5.36 -6.23 13.79
C GLU A 34 -3.99 -5.55 13.71
N GLN A 35 -4.01 -4.22 13.64
CA GLN A 35 -2.82 -3.44 13.84
C GLN A 35 -2.42 -3.65 15.30
N ALA A 36 -1.14 -3.97 15.54
CA ALA A 36 -0.61 -4.12 16.88
C ALA A 36 -0.94 -2.87 17.68
N ASP A 37 -1.86 -3.01 18.63
CA ASP A 37 -2.13 -2.00 19.63
C ASP A 37 -0.80 -1.68 20.32
N ASP A 38 -0.28 -0.49 20.04
CA ASP A 38 0.81 0.09 20.80
C ASP A 38 0.23 0.55 22.14
N THR A 39 -0.12 -0.42 23.00
CA THR A 39 -0.52 -0.17 24.39
C THR A 39 0.73 0.15 25.21
N GLY A 40 1.24 1.35 25.01
CA GLY A 40 1.98 2.09 26.03
C GLY A 40 1.00 2.57 27.11
N SER A 41 0.82 1.73 28.13
CA SER A 41 0.44 2.02 29.52
C SER A 41 -0.32 3.33 29.84
N GLY A 42 -1.55 3.21 30.34
CA GLY A 42 -2.12 4.21 31.25
C GLY A 42 -3.64 4.16 31.42
N GLY A 43 -4.14 3.38 32.37
CA GLY A 43 -5.50 3.56 32.90
C GLY A 43 -6.19 2.28 33.33
N LEU A 44 -6.03 1.90 34.61
CA LEU A 44 -6.96 0.98 35.28
C LEU A 44 -8.37 1.57 35.25
N SER A 45 -9.30 0.95 34.51
CA SER A 45 -10.72 1.05 34.83
C SER A 45 -11.18 -0.25 35.48
N THR A 46 -11.36 -0.20 36.79
CA THR A 46 -12.05 -1.23 37.55
C THR A 46 -13.55 -1.15 37.31
N GLY A 47 -14.15 -2.28 36.92
CA GLY A 47 -15.49 -2.68 37.39
C GLY A 47 -16.69 -2.32 36.50
N ALA A 48 -17.23 -3.33 35.82
CA ALA A 48 -18.67 -3.45 35.60
C ALA A 48 -19.06 -4.94 35.53
N THR A 49 -19.59 -5.43 36.65
CA THR A 49 -20.36 -6.67 36.79
C THR A 49 -21.66 -6.58 35.98
N PHE A 50 -21.94 -7.63 35.20
CA PHE A 50 -23.28 -7.91 34.67
C PHE A 50 -24.21 -8.40 35.78
N PRO A 51 -25.50 -8.07 35.73
CA PRO A 51 -26.53 -8.97 36.23
C PRO A 51 -27.41 -9.48 35.08
N GLU A 52 -27.60 -10.80 35.07
CA GLU A 52 -28.72 -11.44 34.41
C GLU A 52 -30.04 -11.05 35.11
N GLY A 53 -31.11 -10.92 34.32
CA GLY A 53 -32.45 -11.29 34.79
C GLY A 53 -33.55 -10.23 34.76
N MET A 54 -34.58 -10.59 33.98
CA MET A 54 -36.03 -10.39 34.24
C MET A 54 -36.72 -9.08 33.83
N THR A 55 -37.58 -9.25 32.81
CA THR A 55 -39.02 -8.89 32.71
C THR A 55 -39.55 -7.54 33.20
N GLY A 56 -40.37 -6.91 32.33
CA GLY A 56 -41.63 -6.28 32.76
C GLY A 56 -41.79 -4.78 32.50
N ASP A 57 -42.77 -4.47 31.65
CA ASP A 57 -43.73 -3.35 31.71
C ASP A 57 -43.31 -1.90 32.06
N THR A 58 -43.62 -1.02 31.08
CA THR A 58 -44.39 0.25 31.15
C THR A 58 -44.14 1.31 32.24
N LEU A 59 -44.08 2.57 31.75
CA LEU A 59 -44.37 3.92 32.34
C LEU A 59 -43.15 4.85 32.20
N ASP A 60 -43.18 5.87 31.35
CA ASP A 60 -43.82 7.20 31.49
C ASP A 60 -43.30 8.01 32.69
N GLY A 61 -42.96 9.28 32.46
CA GLY A 61 -42.71 10.24 33.54
C GLY A 61 -41.43 11.07 33.42
N SER A 62 -41.57 12.21 32.76
CA SER A 62 -40.85 13.48 32.93
C SER A 62 -40.27 13.81 34.32
N ASN A 63 -39.12 14.49 34.35
CA ASN A 63 -38.80 15.75 35.08
C ASN A 63 -37.28 15.81 35.39
N VAL A 64 -36.51 16.79 34.92
CA VAL A 64 -36.43 18.22 35.30
C VAL A 64 -35.64 18.45 36.62
N TRP A 65 -34.47 19.07 36.42
CA TRP A 65 -33.80 20.11 37.23
C TRP A 65 -32.76 19.82 38.34
N GLU A 66 -31.74 20.70 38.27
CA GLU A 66 -30.83 21.29 39.26
C GLU A 66 -29.56 20.56 39.74
N GLY A 67 -28.44 21.30 39.66
CA GLY A 67 -27.08 20.98 40.14
C GLY A 67 -26.95 21.12 41.67
N PRO A 68 -25.86 21.68 42.27
CA PRO A 68 -24.62 22.23 41.71
C PRO A 68 -23.32 21.71 42.40
N GLU A 69 -22.18 22.27 41.98
CA GLU A 69 -20.88 22.51 42.66
C GLU A 69 -20.53 21.75 43.95
N GLN A 70 -19.33 21.15 44.03
CA GLN A 70 -18.18 21.36 44.96
C GLN A 70 -16.98 20.56 44.39
N GLY A 71 -15.76 21.06 44.17
CA GLY A 71 -14.84 21.63 45.14
C GLY A 71 -14.12 20.51 45.90
N LEU A 72 -12.80 20.31 45.70
CA LEU A 72 -11.81 19.94 46.74
C LEU A 72 -10.39 19.71 46.17
N ASP A 73 -9.45 20.38 46.82
CA ASP A 73 -8.00 20.21 46.77
C ASP A 73 -7.55 18.83 47.28
N GLY A 74 -6.41 18.34 46.79
CA GLY A 74 -5.78 17.12 47.29
C GLY A 74 -4.31 16.97 46.87
N VAL A 75 -3.43 17.43 47.76
CA VAL A 75 -1.97 17.21 47.78
C VAL A 75 -1.65 15.71 47.80
N PHE A 76 -0.66 15.26 47.01
CA PHE A 76 -0.09 13.91 47.13
C PHE A 76 1.43 13.99 47.32
N GLU A 77 1.87 13.61 48.51
CA GLU A 77 3.26 13.32 48.87
C GLU A 77 3.65 11.93 48.35
N GLY A 78 4.91 11.81 47.95
CA GLY A 78 5.47 10.57 47.39
C GLY A 78 5.83 9.52 48.44
N THR A 79 6.13 8.33 47.96
CA THR A 79 7.06 7.40 48.60
C THR A 79 7.73 6.54 47.52
N THR A 80 9.06 6.54 47.56
CA THR A 80 9.96 5.68 46.80
C THR A 80 10.15 4.35 47.52
N THR A 81 10.15 3.24 46.78
CA THR A 81 10.59 1.94 47.30
C THR A 81 11.62 1.37 46.35
N GLU A 82 12.86 1.26 46.84
CA GLU A 82 13.96 0.50 46.24
C GLU A 82 13.68 -1.01 46.35
N LEU A 83 14.05 -1.77 45.31
CA LEU A 83 14.26 -3.21 45.39
C LEU A 83 15.57 -3.56 44.67
N THR A 84 16.56 -3.93 45.47
CA THR A 84 17.74 -4.73 45.12
C THR A 84 17.45 -6.20 45.38
N ASP A 85 17.74 -7.11 44.43
CA ASP A 85 18.68 -8.24 44.63
C ASP A 85 18.76 -9.19 43.40
N THR A 86 19.98 -9.29 42.87
CA THR A 86 20.84 -10.48 42.60
C THR A 86 20.23 -11.86 42.24
N ALA A 87 20.67 -12.44 41.10
CA ALA A 87 21.07 -13.86 40.97
C ALA A 87 21.87 -14.17 39.66
N GLU A 88 23.07 -14.74 39.87
CA GLU A 88 23.91 -15.58 39.00
C GLU A 88 23.17 -16.85 38.50
N ALA A 89 23.57 -17.71 37.56
CA ALA A 89 24.63 -17.89 36.55
C ALA A 89 24.23 -19.15 35.73
N GLN A 90 24.80 -19.34 34.53
CA GLN A 90 25.45 -20.60 34.09
C GLN A 90 25.65 -20.61 32.55
N SER A 91 26.92 -20.56 32.15
CA SER A 91 27.39 -20.84 30.80
C SER A 91 27.77 -22.32 30.69
N HIS A 92 27.27 -23.02 29.69
CA HIS A 92 27.72 -24.35 29.29
C HIS A 92 28.43 -24.30 27.95
N ASP A 93 29.61 -24.93 27.94
CA ASP A 93 30.56 -25.12 26.85
C ASP A 93 30.38 -26.50 26.18
N ALA A 94 31.01 -26.63 25.02
CA ALA A 94 31.43 -27.83 24.28
C ALA A 94 30.53 -28.38 23.15
N GLY A 95 31.16 -28.55 21.98
CA GLY A 95 30.79 -29.60 21.02
C GLY A 95 31.14 -29.32 19.55
N ALA A 96 32.36 -29.65 19.13
CA ALA A 96 32.82 -29.67 17.74
C ALA A 96 32.37 -30.95 16.99
N THR A 97 32.26 -30.85 15.66
CA THR A 97 32.52 -31.85 14.57
C THR A 97 31.81 -31.33 13.31
N ASP A 98 32.15 -31.63 12.06
CA ASP A 98 33.31 -32.12 11.31
C ASP A 98 32.82 -32.06 9.84
N ASP A 99 33.76 -32.05 8.88
CA ASP A 99 33.65 -32.31 7.44
C ASP A 99 32.28 -32.29 6.72
N ASP A 100 32.20 -31.52 5.62
CA ASP A 100 31.94 -32.15 4.32
C ASP A 100 32.35 -31.24 3.14
N HIS A 101 33.19 -31.84 2.29
CA HIS A 101 33.64 -31.38 0.99
C HIS A 101 32.47 -31.06 0.05
N VAL A 102 32.52 -29.89 -0.61
CA VAL A 102 31.78 -29.64 -1.85
C VAL A 102 32.80 -29.39 -2.96
N GLU A 103 32.85 -30.32 -3.91
CA GLU A 103 33.60 -30.20 -5.16
C GLU A 103 33.09 -29.02 -5.98
N GLU A 104 34.01 -28.13 -6.34
CA GLU A 104 33.79 -27.01 -7.26
C GLU A 104 33.76 -27.57 -8.68
N ILE A 105 32.55 -27.70 -9.24
CA ILE A 105 32.36 -27.99 -10.67
C ILE A 105 32.54 -26.67 -11.44
N ASP A 106 33.76 -26.44 -11.90
CA ASP A 106 34.07 -25.56 -13.02
C ASP A 106 33.57 -26.22 -14.31
N ASP A 107 32.36 -25.88 -14.76
CA ASP A 107 31.90 -26.09 -16.14
C ASP A 107 30.61 -25.33 -16.44
N ALA A 108 30.71 -24.12 -17.00
CA ALA A 108 29.71 -23.61 -17.93
C ALA A 108 30.26 -22.47 -18.79
N ALA A 109 30.59 -22.84 -20.02
CA ALA A 109 30.87 -21.97 -21.13
C ALA A 109 29.77 -20.91 -21.35
N ASN A 110 30.20 -19.66 -21.46
CA ASN A 110 30.01 -18.83 -22.65
C ASN A 110 28.64 -18.94 -23.36
N MET A 111 27.60 -18.34 -22.77
CA MET A 111 26.38 -17.93 -23.46
C MET A 111 26.33 -16.41 -23.56
N ALA A 112 27.09 -15.88 -24.52
CA ALA A 112 26.85 -14.55 -25.05
C ALA A 112 25.54 -14.56 -25.85
N GLY A 113 24.42 -14.37 -25.16
CA GLY A 113 23.10 -14.14 -25.75
C GLY A 113 22.63 -12.75 -25.38
N GLY A 114 22.49 -11.87 -26.38
CA GLY A 114 22.14 -10.46 -26.19
C GLY A 114 20.86 -10.27 -25.40
N GLY A 115 21.01 -9.92 -24.12
CA GLY A 115 19.93 -9.34 -23.33
C GLY A 115 19.68 -7.93 -23.84
N SER A 116 18.53 -7.71 -24.46
CA SER A 116 17.96 -6.37 -24.55
C SER A 116 17.66 -5.92 -23.12
N GLU A 117 18.61 -5.23 -22.51
CA GLU A 117 18.49 -4.53 -21.23
C GLU A 117 17.35 -3.51 -21.37
N LEU A 118 16.14 -3.93 -20.99
CA LEU A 118 14.97 -3.07 -20.91
C LEU A 118 15.18 -2.11 -19.75
N ARG A 119 15.80 -0.97 -20.08
CA ARG A 119 15.95 0.16 -19.17
C ARG A 119 14.59 0.82 -19.01
N TYR A 120 13.94 0.61 -17.87
CA TYR A 120 12.96 1.58 -17.37
C TYR A 120 13.65 2.95 -17.35
N PRO A 121 12.98 4.05 -17.74
CA PRO A 121 13.58 5.35 -17.59
C PRO A 121 13.84 5.57 -16.10
N ALA A 122 15.11 5.66 -15.73
CA ALA A 122 15.51 5.96 -14.36
C ALA A 122 14.80 7.24 -13.91
N ILE A 123 14.06 7.16 -12.81
CA ILE A 123 13.62 8.36 -12.12
C ILE A 123 14.91 9.04 -11.60
N PRO A 124 15.02 10.38 -11.62
CA PRO A 124 16.16 11.02 -10.99
C PRO A 124 16.29 10.51 -9.56
N ALA A 125 17.51 10.18 -9.13
CA ALA A 125 17.79 9.60 -7.80
C ALA A 125 17.24 10.43 -6.62
N ASN A 126 16.77 11.64 -6.89
CA ASN A 126 16.11 12.54 -5.98
C ASN A 126 14.70 12.86 -6.52
N SER A 127 13.65 12.37 -5.86
CA SER A 127 12.28 12.76 -6.17
C SER A 127 11.37 12.77 -4.94
N GLY A 128 10.28 13.53 -5.04
CA GLY A 128 9.13 13.43 -4.14
C GLY A 128 8.00 12.66 -4.81
N THR A 129 7.20 11.94 -4.04
CA THR A 129 5.95 11.33 -4.52
C THR A 129 4.85 11.52 -3.48
N VAL A 130 3.72 12.08 -3.92
CA VAL A 130 2.47 12.11 -3.15
C VAL A 130 1.49 11.17 -3.84
N ILE A 131 0.98 10.18 -3.10
CA ILE A 131 0.05 9.17 -3.61
C ILE A 131 -1.27 9.31 -2.88
N LEU A 132 -2.36 9.46 -3.64
CA LEU A 132 -3.71 9.24 -3.16
C LEU A 132 -4.24 7.97 -3.81
N TYR A 133 -4.89 7.12 -3.04
CA TYR A 133 -5.53 5.94 -3.59
C TYR A 133 -6.94 5.75 -3.05
N GLU A 134 -7.81 5.24 -3.90
CA GLU A 134 -9.13 4.74 -3.55
C GLU A 134 -9.27 3.33 -4.11
N TYR A 135 -9.55 2.37 -3.24
CA TYR A 135 -9.72 0.97 -3.59
C TYR A 135 -11.16 0.55 -3.39
N ARG A 136 -11.73 -0.17 -4.36
CA ARG A 136 -13.06 -0.77 -4.29
C ARG A 136 -12.99 -2.26 -4.54
N SER A 137 -13.27 -3.06 -3.51
CA SER A 137 -13.45 -4.50 -3.66
C SER A 137 -14.86 -4.82 -4.13
N THR A 138 -15.03 -5.78 -5.04
CA THR A 138 -16.36 -6.29 -5.42
C THR A 138 -16.85 -7.40 -4.50
N THR A 139 -15.97 -8.06 -3.74
CA THR A 139 -16.32 -9.23 -2.93
C THR A 139 -15.32 -9.44 -1.78
N PRO A 140 -15.67 -9.08 -0.52
CA PRO A 140 -16.85 -8.32 -0.10
C PRO A 140 -16.84 -6.88 -0.64
N SER A 141 -18.00 -6.23 -0.75
CA SER A 141 -18.09 -4.86 -1.24
C SER A 141 -17.66 -3.86 -0.16
N PHE A 142 -16.52 -3.21 -0.35
CA PHE A 142 -16.04 -2.12 0.50
C PHE A 142 -15.22 -1.12 -0.31
N VAL A 143 -15.06 0.08 0.25
CA VAL A 143 -14.25 1.16 -0.34
C VAL A 143 -13.30 1.70 0.71
N ILE A 144 -12.04 1.91 0.34
CA ILE A 144 -11.00 2.47 1.21
C ILE A 144 -10.25 3.56 0.46
N GLY A 145 -10.20 4.73 1.07
CA GLY A 145 -9.40 5.87 0.63
C GLY A 145 -8.23 6.12 1.56
N ASN A 146 -7.06 6.40 1.02
CA ASN A 146 -5.92 6.84 1.82
C ASN A 146 -4.99 7.75 1.00
N ALA A 147 -4.05 8.39 1.70
CA ALA A 147 -3.01 9.20 1.12
C ALA A 147 -1.68 8.97 1.85
N THR A 148 -0.59 8.99 1.10
CA THR A 148 0.77 8.91 1.62
C THR A 148 1.69 9.83 0.83
N ALA A 149 2.79 10.22 1.44
CA ALA A 149 3.85 10.93 0.75
C ALA A 149 5.20 10.38 1.15
N TYR A 150 6.10 10.34 0.19
CA TYR A 150 7.48 9.94 0.35
C TYR A 150 8.37 10.90 -0.42
N PHE A 151 9.38 11.44 0.23
CA PHE A 151 10.40 12.27 -0.42
C PHE A 151 11.73 11.68 -0.02
N GLY A 152 12.58 11.36 -0.99
CA GLY A 152 13.85 10.73 -0.69
C GLY A 152 14.44 10.02 -1.89
N TYR A 153 15.31 9.08 -1.56
CA TYR A 153 15.96 8.25 -2.57
C TYR A 153 15.00 7.18 -3.07
N GLU A 154 15.03 6.96 -4.37
CA GLU A 154 14.26 5.89 -4.97
C GLU A 154 14.71 4.55 -4.37
N ALA A 155 13.76 3.78 -3.86
CA ALA A 155 14.02 2.41 -3.48
C ALA A 155 14.47 1.66 -4.73
N LYS A 156 15.65 1.02 -4.68
CA LYS A 156 16.12 0.20 -5.80
C LYS A 156 15.04 -0.81 -6.15
N GLU A 157 14.51 -0.73 -7.35
CA GLU A 157 13.51 -1.67 -7.82
C GLU A 157 14.12 -3.07 -7.86
N THR A 158 13.36 -4.06 -7.41
CA THR A 158 13.79 -5.45 -7.56
C THR A 158 13.62 -5.81 -9.01
N GLU A 159 14.70 -6.24 -9.66
CA GLU A 159 14.63 -6.68 -11.05
C GLU A 159 13.57 -7.77 -11.21
N PRO A 160 12.70 -7.67 -12.24
CA PRO A 160 11.68 -8.67 -12.45
C PRO A 160 12.33 -10.03 -12.73
N LYS A 161 11.77 -11.10 -12.16
CA LYS A 161 12.27 -12.46 -12.37
C LYS A 161 12.17 -12.86 -13.85
N ALA A 162 11.06 -12.47 -14.48
CA ALA A 162 10.79 -12.72 -15.89
C ALA A 162 9.89 -11.62 -16.46
N VAL A 163 9.97 -11.42 -17.78
CA VAL A 163 9.17 -10.44 -18.53
C VAL A 163 8.49 -11.13 -19.71
N TYR A 164 7.19 -10.95 -19.84
CA TYR A 164 6.32 -11.52 -20.87
C TYR A 164 5.48 -10.41 -21.48
N ALA A 165 5.93 -9.85 -22.61
CA ALA A 165 5.33 -8.65 -23.20
C ALA A 165 5.26 -7.49 -22.19
N SER A 166 4.07 -7.01 -21.84
CA SER A 166 3.84 -5.95 -20.85
C SER A 166 3.73 -6.46 -19.41
N CYS A 167 3.86 -7.76 -19.19
CA CYS A 167 3.72 -8.42 -17.90
C CYS A 167 5.07 -8.78 -17.30
N HIS A 168 5.23 -8.51 -16.00
CA HIS A 168 6.40 -8.83 -15.22
C HIS A 168 6.02 -9.82 -14.12
N VAL A 169 6.91 -10.76 -13.86
CA VAL A 169 6.75 -11.72 -12.76
C VAL A 169 7.65 -11.31 -11.62
N ALA A 170 7.03 -11.08 -10.47
CA ALA A 170 7.68 -10.66 -9.24
C ALA A 170 7.30 -11.61 -8.11
N LYS A 171 8.15 -11.71 -7.09
CA LYS A 171 7.75 -12.45 -5.88
C LYS A 171 6.69 -11.65 -5.13
N ALA A 172 5.53 -12.27 -4.91
CA ALA A 172 4.58 -11.84 -3.90
C ALA A 172 5.23 -12.09 -2.53
N VAL A 173 5.86 -11.06 -1.97
CA VAL A 173 6.39 -11.09 -0.61
C VAL A 173 5.44 -10.29 0.25
N ALA A 174 5.18 -10.77 1.48
CA ALA A 174 4.60 -9.90 2.48
C ALA A 174 5.45 -8.62 2.61
N PRO A 175 4.84 -7.43 2.71
CA PRO A 175 5.57 -6.23 2.99
C PRO A 175 6.37 -6.52 4.25
N PRO A 176 7.67 -6.20 4.25
CA PRO A 176 8.47 -6.45 5.43
C PRO A 176 7.79 -5.74 6.60
N SER A 177 7.70 -6.43 7.73
CA SER A 177 7.12 -5.88 8.96
C SER A 177 7.83 -4.61 9.44
N VAL A 178 9.07 -4.41 8.96
CA VAL A 178 9.84 -3.19 9.12
C VAL A 178 10.37 -2.79 7.74
N LEU A 179 9.86 -1.70 7.18
CA LEU A 179 10.51 -1.09 6.01
C LEU A 179 11.90 -0.61 6.45
N PRO A 180 12.96 -0.87 5.67
CA PRO A 180 14.26 -0.30 5.97
C PRO A 180 14.12 1.21 6.07
N SER A 181 14.75 1.82 7.08
CA SER A 181 14.73 3.25 7.29
C SER A 181 15.40 3.94 6.10
N LEU A 182 14.60 4.38 5.14
CA LEU A 182 15.11 5.21 4.07
C LEU A 182 15.20 6.65 4.59
N PRO A 183 16.27 7.39 4.25
CA PRO A 183 16.30 8.82 4.50
C PRO A 183 15.05 9.44 3.86
N SER A 184 14.24 10.11 4.68
CA SER A 184 13.05 10.84 4.24
C SER A 184 13.37 12.33 4.27
N TRP A 185 12.93 13.05 3.25
CA TRP A 185 13.10 14.49 3.12
C TRP A 185 11.87 15.23 3.63
N ASP A 186 12.12 16.34 4.33
CA ASP A 186 11.10 17.22 4.83
C ASP A 186 10.63 18.21 3.74
N ALA A 187 9.35 18.07 3.36
CA ALA A 187 8.62 18.99 2.47
C ALA A 187 7.55 19.79 3.23
N GLY A 188 7.62 19.77 4.56
CA GLY A 188 6.71 20.43 5.47
C GLY A 188 5.37 19.71 5.59
N ASN A 189 4.33 20.46 5.90
CA ASN A 189 2.97 19.91 5.92
C ASN A 189 2.38 19.91 4.52
N LEU A 190 1.71 18.82 4.16
CA LEU A 190 0.94 18.75 2.93
C LEU A 190 -0.55 18.90 3.23
N VAL A 191 -1.23 19.68 2.39
CA VAL A 191 -2.69 19.80 2.38
C VAL A 191 -3.18 19.36 1.00
N ILE A 192 -4.12 18.43 0.99
CA ILE A 192 -4.74 17.93 -0.22
C ILE A 192 -6.21 18.34 -0.20
N SER A 193 -6.65 18.98 -1.27
CA SER A 193 -7.99 19.54 -1.45
C SER A 193 -8.60 19.09 -2.77
N GLY A 194 -9.92 19.22 -2.91
CA GLY A 194 -10.65 18.63 -4.05
C GLY A 194 -11.07 17.16 -3.83
N THR A 195 -10.74 16.59 -2.67
CA THR A 195 -11.25 15.31 -2.15
C THR A 195 -12.58 15.51 -1.40
N MET A 196 -13.23 14.41 -0.99
CA MET A 196 -14.47 14.45 -0.20
C MET A 196 -14.30 15.19 1.14
N SER A 197 -13.12 15.08 1.73
CA SER A 197 -12.68 15.90 2.86
C SER A 197 -11.21 16.28 2.68
N PRO A 198 -10.78 17.50 3.05
CA PRO A 198 -9.39 17.89 2.95
C PRO A 198 -8.50 16.94 3.76
N ILE A 199 -7.42 16.47 3.14
CA ILE A 199 -6.46 15.55 3.78
C ILE A 199 -5.24 16.36 4.21
N ARG A 200 -4.68 16.02 5.37
CA ARG A 200 -3.43 16.60 5.84
C ARG A 200 -2.41 15.48 6.04
N LEU A 201 -1.23 15.65 5.44
CA LEU A 201 -0.07 14.81 5.70
C LEU A 201 0.92 15.64 6.50
N ARG A 202 1.32 15.14 7.68
CA ARG A 202 2.28 15.83 8.55
C ARG A 202 3.58 15.07 8.57
N TYR A 203 4.67 15.74 8.24
CA TYR A 203 5.99 15.16 8.41
C TYR A 203 6.27 14.95 9.91
N SER A 204 6.83 13.80 10.25
CA SER A 204 7.20 13.42 11.61
C SER A 204 8.58 12.79 11.59
N ASP A 205 9.52 13.44 12.26
CA ASP A 205 10.87 12.94 12.58
C ASP A 205 10.92 12.16 13.91
N ALA A 206 9.83 12.20 14.69
CA ALA A 206 9.74 11.57 16.00
C ALA A 206 9.98 10.05 15.99
N ASN A 207 9.76 9.40 14.85
CA ASN A 207 10.16 8.01 14.65
C ASN A 207 11.57 7.99 14.04
N ILE A 208 12.60 8.00 14.90
CA ILE A 208 14.01 7.99 14.49
C ILE A 208 14.37 6.83 13.55
N ASN A 209 13.59 5.74 13.61
CA ASN A 209 13.78 4.57 12.77
C ASN A 209 12.95 4.62 11.48
N ASN A 210 12.03 5.57 11.32
CA ASN A 210 11.22 5.69 10.11
C ASN A 210 10.60 7.10 9.99
N PRO A 211 11.40 8.16 9.74
CA PRO A 211 10.86 9.49 9.51
C PRO A 211 9.93 9.47 8.28
N GLY A 212 8.78 10.12 8.37
CA GLY A 212 7.78 10.02 7.31
C GLY A 212 6.53 10.85 7.54
N TYR A 213 5.59 10.73 6.60
CA TYR A 213 4.35 11.49 6.63
C TYR A 213 3.23 10.68 7.29
N GLN A 214 2.62 11.27 8.31
CA GLN A 214 1.43 10.73 8.96
C GLN A 214 0.17 11.31 8.30
N CYS A 215 -0.75 10.43 7.93
CA CYS A 215 -2.01 10.81 7.32
C CYS A 215 -3.06 11.12 8.38
N SER A 216 -3.83 12.20 8.17
CA SER A 216 -4.94 12.57 9.06
C SER A 216 -6.20 11.72 8.87
N LEU A 217 -6.24 10.86 7.85
CA LEU A 217 -7.41 10.02 7.59
C LEU A 217 -7.44 8.83 8.56
N PRO A 218 -8.64 8.41 8.99
CA PRO A 218 -8.78 7.13 9.67
C PRO A 218 -8.43 5.98 8.70
N VAL A 219 -7.99 4.84 9.26
CA VAL A 219 -7.55 3.66 8.51
C VAL A 219 -8.62 3.13 7.54
N ASP A 220 -9.90 3.31 7.89
CA ASP A 220 -11.05 2.86 7.10
C ASP A 220 -11.84 4.02 6.49
N HIS A 221 -11.15 5.10 6.08
CA HIS A 221 -11.85 6.16 5.37
C HIS A 221 -12.48 5.61 4.09
N GLY A 222 -13.73 5.96 3.83
CA GLY A 222 -14.48 5.47 2.66
C GLY A 222 -14.04 6.11 1.35
N GLU A 223 -15.00 6.56 0.56
CA GLU A 223 -14.73 7.24 -0.70
C GLU A 223 -13.89 8.51 -0.48
N LEU A 224 -12.84 8.67 -1.29
CA LEU A 224 -11.91 9.78 -1.23
C LEU A 224 -12.23 10.85 -2.26
N PHE A 225 -12.77 10.44 -3.41
CA PHE A 225 -12.91 11.27 -4.60
C PHE A 225 -14.37 11.46 -4.99
N HIS A 226 -14.75 12.69 -5.38
CA HIS A 226 -16.13 13.03 -5.78
C HIS A 226 -16.52 12.42 -7.13
N GLU A 227 -15.95 12.93 -8.22
CA GLU A 227 -16.29 12.56 -9.59
C GLU A 227 -15.03 12.36 -10.43
N ALA A 228 -15.17 11.72 -11.60
CA ALA A 228 -14.09 11.56 -12.56
C ALA A 228 -13.67 12.92 -13.13
N GLY A 229 -12.37 13.15 -13.34
CA GLY A 229 -11.83 14.37 -13.93
C GLY A 229 -11.79 15.58 -12.98
N ALA A 230 -12.35 15.48 -11.76
CA ALA A 230 -12.31 16.56 -10.79
C ALA A 230 -10.86 16.90 -10.41
N PRO A 231 -10.51 18.19 -10.32
CA PRO A 231 -9.16 18.60 -9.94
C PRO A 231 -8.93 18.34 -8.45
N VAL A 232 -7.80 17.71 -8.14
CA VAL A 232 -7.26 17.59 -6.78
C VAL A 232 -6.01 18.44 -6.70
N THR A 233 -6.00 19.37 -5.74
CA THR A 233 -4.87 20.27 -5.51
C THR A 233 -4.09 19.82 -4.29
N ILE A 234 -2.78 19.65 -4.45
CA ILE A 234 -1.85 19.23 -3.42
C ILE A 234 -0.88 20.39 -3.19
N THR A 235 -0.87 20.92 -1.98
CA THR A 235 0.03 22.01 -1.56
C THR A 235 0.97 21.52 -0.47
N GLY A 236 2.27 21.70 -0.65
CA GLY A 236 3.27 21.53 0.41
C GLY A 236 3.76 22.88 0.90
N THR A 237 3.83 23.06 2.22
CA THR A 237 4.33 24.32 2.82
C THR A 237 5.82 24.53 2.61
N GLY A 238 6.55 23.50 2.19
CA GLY A 238 8.00 23.44 2.21
C GLY A 238 8.54 23.08 3.59
N GLY A 239 9.66 22.40 3.61
CA GLY A 239 10.43 21.99 4.78
C GLY A 239 11.92 22.26 4.58
N ASP A 240 12.75 21.62 5.38
CA ASP A 240 14.21 21.83 5.32
C ASP A 240 14.83 21.33 4.00
N ASP A 241 14.25 20.30 3.38
CA ASP A 241 14.81 19.64 2.20
C ASP A 241 14.11 20.01 0.89
N VAL A 242 12.80 20.29 0.95
CA VAL A 242 11.96 20.57 -0.23
C VAL A 242 11.25 21.91 -0.07
N GLY A 243 11.35 22.77 -1.08
CA GLY A 243 10.67 24.07 -1.09
C GLY A 243 9.14 23.95 -1.17
N PRO A 244 8.41 25.05 -0.92
CA PRO A 244 6.95 25.07 -1.06
C PRO A 244 6.53 24.76 -2.50
N PHE A 245 5.40 24.07 -2.65
CA PHE A 245 4.90 23.67 -3.96
C PHE A 245 3.39 23.57 -3.99
N GLU A 246 2.84 23.71 -5.19
CA GLU A 246 1.44 23.47 -5.50
C GLU A 246 1.37 22.69 -6.81
N ALA A 247 0.53 21.68 -6.85
CA ALA A 247 0.25 20.94 -8.07
C ALA A 247 -1.18 20.45 -8.12
N VAL A 248 -1.66 20.26 -9.35
CA VAL A 248 -3.01 19.79 -9.65
C VAL A 248 -2.92 18.51 -10.46
N VAL A 249 -3.78 17.56 -10.13
CA VAL A 249 -3.95 16.28 -10.83
C VAL A 249 -5.44 15.95 -10.85
N SER A 250 -5.95 15.41 -11.95
CA SER A 250 -7.35 15.02 -12.06
C SER A 250 -7.61 13.66 -11.40
N THR A 251 -8.78 13.49 -10.82
CA THR A 251 -9.24 12.19 -10.31
C THR A 251 -9.52 11.22 -11.46
N PRO A 252 -9.01 9.98 -11.39
CA PRO A 252 -9.36 8.95 -12.37
C PRO A 252 -10.86 8.65 -12.34
N ALA A 253 -11.43 8.16 -13.43
CA ALA A 253 -12.78 7.61 -13.42
C ALA A 253 -12.88 6.35 -12.52
N PRO A 254 -14.07 6.00 -12.02
CA PRO A 254 -14.29 4.70 -11.37
C PRO A 254 -13.89 3.53 -12.29
N ILE A 255 -13.45 2.43 -11.69
CA ILE A 255 -13.10 1.20 -12.41
C ILE A 255 -14.12 0.12 -12.06
N GLU A 256 -14.70 -0.50 -13.07
CA GLU A 256 -15.49 -1.72 -12.94
C GLU A 256 -14.83 -2.83 -13.75
N LEU A 257 -14.63 -3.99 -13.13
CA LEU A 257 -14.17 -5.21 -13.80
C LEU A 257 -15.34 -5.86 -14.55
N LEU A 258 -15.19 -5.96 -15.87
CA LEU A 258 -16.20 -6.52 -16.79
C LEU A 258 -15.89 -7.98 -17.14
N ALA A 259 -14.61 -8.33 -17.21
CA ALA A 259 -14.15 -9.70 -17.45
C ALA A 259 -12.78 -9.93 -16.76
N PRO A 260 -12.46 -11.17 -16.36
CA PRO A 260 -13.31 -12.36 -16.40
C PRO A 260 -14.49 -12.27 -15.40
N PRO A 261 -15.50 -13.14 -15.49
CA PRO A 261 -16.50 -13.26 -14.44
C PRO A 261 -15.82 -13.59 -13.10
N LEU A 262 -16.03 -12.74 -12.10
CA LEU A 262 -15.48 -12.92 -10.76
C LEU A 262 -16.44 -13.73 -9.89
N GLY A 263 -15.89 -14.38 -8.86
CA GLY A 263 -16.59 -15.17 -7.86
C GLY A 263 -15.85 -16.47 -7.52
N LEU A 264 -16.05 -16.96 -6.30
CA LEU A 264 -15.35 -18.14 -5.75
C LEU A 264 -15.63 -19.44 -6.52
N THR A 265 -16.68 -19.45 -7.32
CA THR A 265 -17.10 -20.60 -8.15
C THR A 265 -16.76 -20.43 -9.63
N LYS A 266 -16.12 -19.31 -10.01
CA LYS A 266 -15.76 -19.01 -11.39
C LYS A 266 -14.33 -19.45 -11.66
N PRO A 267 -14.11 -20.53 -12.44
CA PRO A 267 -12.77 -21.02 -12.69
C PRO A 267 -12.04 -20.16 -13.71
N ILE A 268 -10.74 -19.98 -13.50
CA ILE A 268 -9.78 -19.40 -14.44
C ILE A 268 -8.62 -20.37 -14.57
N SER A 269 -8.36 -20.83 -15.79
CA SER A 269 -7.21 -21.68 -16.06
C SER A 269 -5.93 -20.83 -16.06
N THR A 270 -4.93 -21.30 -15.32
CA THR A 270 -3.58 -20.72 -15.29
C THR A 270 -2.71 -21.17 -16.48
N ASP A 271 -3.21 -22.09 -17.32
CA ASP A 271 -2.49 -22.62 -18.49
C ASP A 271 -2.86 -21.91 -19.80
N LEU A 272 -3.88 -21.04 -19.78
CA LEU A 272 -4.38 -20.30 -20.94
C LEU A 272 -4.13 -18.80 -20.78
N PRO A 273 -4.07 -18.02 -21.88
CA PRO A 273 -4.06 -16.57 -21.78
C PRO A 273 -5.33 -16.07 -21.11
N LEU A 274 -5.20 -15.07 -20.23
CA LEU A 274 -6.31 -14.46 -19.52
C LEU A 274 -6.60 -13.07 -20.10
N THR A 275 -7.82 -12.86 -20.61
CA THR A 275 -8.27 -11.52 -20.99
C THR A 275 -9.00 -10.86 -19.83
N ILE A 276 -8.56 -9.68 -19.46
CA ILE A 276 -9.11 -8.86 -18.38
C ILE A 276 -9.68 -7.61 -19.04
N GLN A 277 -10.93 -7.27 -18.72
CA GLN A 277 -11.63 -6.11 -19.27
C GLN A 277 -12.21 -5.27 -18.15
N TRP A 278 -12.16 -3.96 -18.31
CA TRP A 278 -12.66 -2.98 -17.38
C TRP A 278 -13.21 -1.75 -18.11
N THR A 279 -13.91 -0.88 -17.40
CA THR A 279 -14.40 0.40 -17.95
C THR A 279 -13.23 1.33 -18.25
N ALA A 280 -12.92 1.67 -19.51
CA ALA A 280 -11.77 2.51 -19.88
C ALA A 280 -11.86 3.98 -19.38
N ASP A 281 -10.71 4.64 -19.23
CA ASP A 281 -10.59 6.07 -18.96
C ASP A 281 -9.54 6.73 -19.87
N PRO A 282 -9.95 7.50 -20.90
CA PRO A 282 -9.01 8.03 -21.88
C PRO A 282 -8.02 9.06 -21.31
N GLU A 283 -8.25 9.60 -20.11
CA GLU A 283 -7.34 10.56 -19.46
C GLU A 283 -6.29 9.88 -18.57
N ALA A 284 -6.45 8.58 -18.30
CA ALA A 284 -5.52 7.84 -17.48
C ALA A 284 -4.15 7.74 -18.15
N THR A 285 -3.11 7.95 -17.34
CA THR A 285 -1.71 7.89 -17.80
C THR A 285 -1.22 6.45 -17.95
N SER A 286 -1.69 5.55 -17.09
CA SER A 286 -1.33 4.13 -17.12
C SER A 286 -2.33 3.30 -16.32
N VAL A 287 -2.40 2.01 -16.65
CA VAL A 287 -3.10 0.99 -15.86
C VAL A 287 -2.12 -0.10 -15.47
N VAL A 288 -2.24 -0.59 -14.25
CA VAL A 288 -1.55 -1.81 -13.82
C VAL A 288 -2.58 -2.87 -13.47
N VAL A 289 -2.39 -4.05 -14.04
CA VAL A 289 -3.17 -5.24 -13.74
C VAL A 289 -2.31 -6.20 -12.95
N THR A 290 -2.75 -6.55 -11.74
CA THR A 290 -2.03 -7.44 -10.84
C THR A 290 -2.81 -8.72 -10.61
N LEU A 291 -2.12 -9.85 -10.73
CA LEU A 291 -2.60 -11.19 -10.44
C LEU A 291 -1.79 -11.80 -9.31
N VAL A 292 -2.46 -12.32 -8.29
CA VAL A 292 -1.83 -12.96 -7.13
C VAL A 292 -2.57 -14.24 -6.74
N GLY A 293 -1.82 -15.24 -6.27
CA GLY A 293 -2.42 -16.40 -5.61
C GLY A 293 -2.92 -16.03 -4.21
N LEU A 294 -4.14 -16.46 -3.89
CA LEU A 294 -4.79 -16.25 -2.59
C LEU A 294 -5.17 -17.61 -1.98
N ASP A 295 -5.08 -17.74 -0.66
CA ASP A 295 -5.59 -18.91 0.04
C ASP A 295 -7.13 -18.87 0.18
N ASN A 296 -7.70 -19.84 0.91
CA ASN A 296 -9.16 -19.90 1.14
C ASN A 296 -9.67 -18.81 2.10
N LEU A 297 -8.78 -18.13 2.82
CA LEU A 297 -9.07 -17.00 3.70
C LEU A 297 -8.72 -15.65 3.04
N TYR A 298 -8.37 -15.65 1.75
CA TYR A 298 -7.97 -14.49 0.96
C TYR A 298 -6.65 -13.84 1.39
N ASN A 299 -5.79 -14.58 2.09
CA ASN A 299 -4.41 -14.15 2.31
C ASN A 299 -3.62 -14.36 1.03
N VAL A 300 -2.70 -13.43 0.74
CA VAL A 300 -1.71 -13.59 -0.33
C VAL A 300 -0.83 -14.79 -0.01
N ILE A 301 -0.80 -15.77 -0.91
CA ILE A 301 0.10 -16.91 -0.81
C ILE A 301 1.50 -16.41 -1.22
N PRO A 302 2.53 -16.55 -0.36
CA PRO A 302 3.90 -16.25 -0.75
C PRO A 302 4.28 -17.03 -2.01
N GLY A 303 4.76 -16.34 -3.03
CA GLY A 303 4.95 -16.98 -4.34
C GLY A 303 5.21 -15.97 -5.43
N GLU A 304 4.71 -16.25 -6.62
CA GLU A 304 4.83 -15.36 -7.77
C GLU A 304 3.54 -14.56 -7.98
N SER A 305 3.70 -13.32 -8.39
CA SER A 305 2.66 -12.42 -8.85
C SER A 305 2.95 -12.01 -10.29
N VAL A 306 1.90 -11.74 -11.04
CA VAL A 306 2.01 -11.19 -12.40
C VAL A 306 1.53 -9.75 -12.35
N ASN A 307 2.38 -8.81 -12.74
CA ASN A 307 2.06 -7.39 -12.80
C ASN A 307 2.22 -6.93 -14.24
N CYS A 308 1.13 -6.53 -14.88
CA CYS A 308 1.14 -6.05 -16.25
C CYS A 308 0.88 -4.56 -16.30
N VAL A 309 1.75 -3.82 -16.98
CA VAL A 309 1.61 -2.36 -17.09
C VAL A 309 1.21 -1.98 -18.50
N VAL A 310 0.16 -1.17 -18.62
CA VAL A 310 -0.36 -0.65 -19.88
C VAL A 310 -0.19 0.86 -19.89
N ASP A 311 0.40 1.38 -20.96
CA ASP A 311 0.46 2.82 -21.21
C ASP A 311 -0.92 3.31 -21.65
N GLY A 312 -1.44 4.33 -20.97
CA GLY A 312 -2.83 4.73 -21.09
C GLY A 312 -3.82 3.71 -20.52
N ASP A 313 -5.11 3.93 -20.76
CA ASP A 313 -6.16 3.00 -20.38
C ASP A 313 -7.05 2.65 -21.59
N THR A 314 -6.86 1.42 -22.07
CA THR A 314 -7.59 0.85 -23.21
C THR A 314 -8.85 0.08 -22.81
N GLY A 315 -9.10 -0.11 -21.51
CA GLY A 315 -10.20 -0.93 -20.98
C GLY A 315 -10.00 -2.45 -21.11
N ALA A 316 -8.85 -2.92 -21.62
CA ALA A 316 -8.59 -4.35 -21.75
C ALA A 316 -7.10 -4.69 -21.84
N LEU A 317 -6.75 -5.87 -21.32
CA LEU A 317 -5.43 -6.49 -21.43
C LEU A 317 -5.55 -8.01 -21.58
N ALA A 318 -4.70 -8.58 -22.43
CA ALA A 318 -4.49 -10.03 -22.49
C ALA A 318 -3.17 -10.40 -21.80
N VAL A 319 -3.27 -11.11 -20.67
CA VAL A 319 -2.13 -11.66 -19.94
C VAL A 319 -1.66 -12.93 -20.65
N PRO A 320 -0.38 -13.03 -21.08
CA PRO A 320 0.13 -14.21 -21.77
C PRO A 320 0.04 -15.48 -20.92
N ALA A 321 -0.23 -16.62 -21.55
CA ALA A 321 -0.28 -17.91 -20.87
C ALA A 321 1.00 -18.23 -20.08
N ASP A 322 2.17 -17.86 -20.60
CA ASP A 322 3.45 -18.14 -19.94
C ASP A 322 3.66 -17.31 -18.67
N ALA A 323 3.05 -16.13 -18.58
CA ALA A 323 2.97 -15.35 -17.35
C ALA A 323 1.96 -15.98 -16.38
N MET A 324 0.78 -16.40 -16.87
CA MET A 324 -0.23 -17.08 -16.05
C MET A 324 0.29 -18.35 -15.38
N LYS A 325 1.13 -19.13 -16.08
CA LYS A 325 1.75 -20.36 -15.54
C LYS A 325 2.70 -20.13 -14.37
N GLN A 326 3.18 -18.90 -14.18
CA GLN A 326 4.04 -18.54 -13.05
C GLN A 326 3.24 -18.45 -11.74
N LEU A 327 1.93 -18.19 -11.81
CA LEU A 327 1.09 -18.07 -10.62
C LEU A 327 1.05 -19.41 -9.83
N PRO A 328 0.97 -19.36 -8.48
CA PRO A 328 0.85 -20.56 -7.65
C PRO A 328 -0.31 -21.46 -8.09
N LYS A 329 -0.05 -22.76 -8.26
CA LYS A 329 -1.03 -23.75 -8.76
C LYS A 329 -1.60 -24.66 -7.65
N ASP A 330 -1.34 -24.35 -6.39
CA ASP A 330 -1.69 -25.25 -5.29
C ASP A 330 -3.22 -25.45 -5.20
N PHE A 331 -3.63 -26.66 -4.83
CA PHE A 331 -5.04 -27.01 -4.68
C PHE A 331 -5.72 -26.05 -3.69
N GLY A 332 -6.82 -25.44 -4.12
CA GLY A 332 -7.56 -24.49 -3.30
C GLY A 332 -7.15 -23.03 -3.49
N THR A 333 -6.13 -22.73 -4.29
CA THR A 333 -5.73 -21.36 -4.58
C THR A 333 -6.85 -20.60 -5.30
N ASN A 334 -7.26 -19.47 -4.73
CA ASN A 334 -8.06 -18.47 -5.41
C ASN A 334 -7.11 -17.53 -6.17
N LEU A 335 -7.58 -16.94 -7.26
CA LEU A 335 -6.84 -15.93 -8.01
C LEU A 335 -7.40 -14.55 -7.66
N GLY A 336 -6.58 -13.70 -7.05
CA GLY A 336 -6.86 -12.28 -6.90
C GLY A 336 -6.54 -11.55 -8.20
N ILE A 337 -7.47 -10.74 -8.69
CA ILE A 337 -7.31 -9.90 -9.88
C ILE A 337 -7.57 -8.46 -9.46
N ALA A 338 -6.57 -7.60 -9.58
CA ALA A 338 -6.69 -6.18 -9.32
C ALA A 338 -6.36 -5.36 -10.57
N VAL A 339 -7.13 -4.30 -10.81
CA VAL A 339 -6.88 -3.30 -11.85
C VAL A 339 -6.75 -1.95 -11.17
N THR A 340 -5.59 -1.32 -11.32
CA THR A 340 -5.29 0.00 -10.78
C THR A 340 -5.04 0.99 -11.91
N ARG A 341 -5.82 2.06 -11.95
CA ARG A 341 -5.68 3.16 -12.89
C ARG A 341 -4.96 4.32 -12.24
N PHE A 342 -4.06 4.97 -12.97
CA PHE A 342 -3.26 6.09 -12.49
C PHE A 342 -3.48 7.35 -13.31
N HIS A 343 -3.74 8.46 -12.62
CA HIS A 343 -3.51 9.81 -13.12
C HIS A 343 -2.24 10.34 -12.49
N LYS A 344 -1.37 10.93 -13.31
CA LYS A 344 -0.07 11.43 -12.87
C LYS A 344 0.09 12.89 -13.26
N SER A 345 0.70 13.65 -12.37
CA SER A 345 1.18 15.01 -12.62
C SER A 345 2.58 15.14 -12.03
N VAL A 346 3.38 16.06 -12.57
CA VAL A 346 4.74 16.31 -12.08
C VAL A 346 4.93 17.81 -11.93
N VAL A 347 5.38 18.24 -10.76
CA VAL A 347 5.87 19.61 -10.52
C VAL A 347 7.36 19.56 -10.21
N VAL A 348 8.12 20.55 -10.64
CA VAL A 348 9.56 20.62 -10.37
C VAL A 348 9.83 21.78 -9.41
N VAL A 349 10.45 21.48 -8.27
CA VAL A 349 10.77 22.45 -7.21
C VAL A 349 12.27 22.40 -6.98
N ASN A 350 13.00 23.48 -7.25
CA ASN A 350 14.46 23.52 -7.09
C ASN A 350 15.20 22.37 -7.81
N ASN A 351 14.76 22.01 -9.03
CA ASN A 351 15.22 20.85 -9.81
C ASN A 351 14.88 19.48 -9.21
N LEU A 352 14.07 19.42 -8.15
CA LEU A 352 13.51 18.18 -7.61
C LEU A 352 12.14 17.92 -8.25
N PRO A 353 11.97 16.83 -9.03
CA PRO A 353 10.64 16.42 -9.48
C PRO A 353 9.83 15.88 -8.30
N ILE A 354 8.59 16.36 -8.19
CA ILE A 354 7.58 15.85 -7.27
C ILE A 354 6.47 15.24 -8.12
N ASN A 355 6.37 13.91 -8.04
CA ASN A 355 5.34 13.12 -8.68
C ASN A 355 4.06 13.15 -7.86
N LEU A 356 2.94 13.40 -8.50
CA LEU A 356 1.63 13.34 -7.88
C LEU A 356 0.86 12.24 -8.57
N VAL A 357 0.40 11.28 -7.78
CA VAL A 357 -0.20 10.05 -8.28
C VAL A 357 -1.56 9.92 -7.62
N ILE A 358 -2.60 9.91 -8.43
CA ILE A 358 -3.93 9.51 -7.98
C ILE A 358 -4.24 8.15 -8.59
N ALA A 359 -4.54 7.19 -7.72
CA ALA A 359 -4.90 5.85 -8.10
C ALA A 359 -6.36 5.55 -7.75
N ARG A 360 -7.09 4.94 -8.68
CA ARG A 360 -8.29 4.17 -8.37
C ARG A 360 -8.00 2.71 -8.63
N ALA A 361 -8.49 1.84 -7.79
CA ALA A 361 -8.32 0.41 -7.95
C ALA A 361 -9.63 -0.33 -7.76
N THR A 362 -9.82 -1.39 -8.51
CA THR A 362 -10.83 -2.40 -8.23
C THR A 362 -10.21 -3.78 -8.22
N ALA A 363 -10.75 -4.68 -7.42
CA ALA A 363 -10.34 -6.07 -7.45
C ALA A 363 -11.52 -7.02 -7.22
N GLY A 364 -11.29 -8.26 -7.65
CA GLY A 364 -12.14 -9.39 -7.33
C GLY A 364 -11.35 -10.69 -7.30
N VAL A 365 -12.07 -11.76 -6.97
CA VAL A 365 -11.49 -13.08 -6.75
C VAL A 365 -12.15 -14.09 -7.67
N ALA A 366 -11.37 -15.00 -8.23
CA ALA A 366 -11.83 -16.15 -9.00
C ALA A 366 -11.18 -17.44 -8.49
N LYS A 367 -11.62 -18.62 -8.95
CA LYS A 367 -10.96 -19.89 -8.61
C LYS A 367 -9.85 -20.20 -9.61
N ALA A 368 -8.61 -20.33 -9.16
CA ALA A 368 -7.53 -20.79 -10.04
C ALA A 368 -7.72 -22.29 -10.36
N GLN A 369 -7.45 -22.67 -11.61
CA GLN A 369 -7.46 -24.06 -12.09
C GLN A 369 -6.23 -24.40 -12.93
#